data_AF-A0A822BJF1-F1
#
_entry.id   AF-A0A822BJF1-F1
#
_cell.length_a   1.000
_cell.length_b   1.000
_cell.length_c   1.000
_cell.angle_alpha   90.00
_cell.angle_beta   90.00
_cell.angle_gamma   90.00
#
_symmetry.space_group_name_H-M   'P 1'
#
loop_
_entity.id
_entity.type
_entity.pdbx_description
1 polymer ?
#
loop_
_entity_poly.entity_id
_entity_poly.type
_entity_poly.pdbx_seq_one_letter_code
_entity_poly.pdbx_strand_id
1 'polypeptide(L)'
;MIKTWSSFTEAVTHAFESTKAQQLAFEQLKWYKQTVNQSITQYYDKIIEVCKKVDSAMPDSLKLKYLMVGIKNSLKMHVTLQDPKTTDVFLSITRRVEDTLSLTSSNNDMHPDHITINAVTHPKPLTQPFTQ
;
A
#
# COMPACT_ATOMS: atom_id res chain seq x y z
N MET A 1 -20.50 -42.92 -1.30
CA MET A 1 -20.43 -44.11 -2.19
C MET A 1 -20.91 -43.65 -3.56
N ILE A 2 -20.03 -43.59 -4.56
CA ILE A 2 -20.37 -43.13 -5.91
C ILE A 2 -21.02 -44.30 -6.65
N LYS A 3 -22.32 -44.21 -6.96
CA LYS A 3 -23.10 -45.33 -7.50
C LYS A 3 -23.42 -45.24 -8.98
N THR A 4 -23.14 -44.10 -9.62
CA THR A 4 -23.42 -43.87 -11.04
C THR A 4 -22.22 -43.21 -11.70
N TRP A 5 -22.08 -43.42 -13.01
CA TRP A 5 -21.07 -42.74 -13.81
C TRP A 5 -21.18 -41.22 -13.73
N SER A 6 -22.41 -40.67 -13.68
CA SER A 6 -22.65 -39.24 -13.50
C SER A 6 -22.10 -38.70 -12.18
N SER A 7 -22.37 -39.38 -11.07
CA SER A 7 -21.85 -38.96 -9.75
C SER A 7 -20.32 -39.12 -9.67
N PHE A 8 -19.74 -40.04 -10.43
CA PHE A 8 -18.29 -40.18 -10.56
C PHE A 8 -17.70 -38.99 -11.31
N THR A 9 -18.22 -38.68 -12.50
CA THR A 9 -17.74 -37.56 -13.31
C THR A 9 -17.92 -36.23 -12.57
N GLU A 10 -19.03 -36.04 -11.84
CA GLU A 10 -19.28 -34.85 -11.06
C GLU A 10 -18.30 -34.70 -9.89
N ALA A 11 -18.04 -35.79 -9.15
CA ALA A 11 -17.07 -35.79 -8.06
C ALA A 11 -15.64 -35.52 -8.54
N VAL A 12 -15.25 -36.11 -9.68
CA VAL A 12 -13.94 -35.90 -10.30
C VAL A 12 -13.80 -34.46 -10.78
N THR A 13 -14.77 -33.95 -11.55
CA THR A 13 -14.77 -32.56 -12.03
C THR A 13 -14.69 -31.59 -10.86
N HIS A 14 -15.53 -31.76 -9.84
CA HIS A 14 -15.55 -30.90 -8.66
C HIS A 14 -14.20 -30.92 -7.90
N ALA A 15 -13.58 -32.09 -7.74
CA ALA A 15 -12.28 -32.21 -7.07
C ALA A 15 -11.17 -31.48 -7.85
N PHE A 16 -11.12 -31.65 -9.18
CA PHE A 16 -10.09 -31.03 -10.01
C PHE A 16 -10.31 -29.53 -10.24
N GLU A 17 -11.55 -29.08 -10.39
CA GLU A 17 -11.89 -27.65 -10.49
C GLU A 17 -11.55 -26.91 -9.20
N SER A 18 -11.92 -27.49 -8.05
CA SER A 18 -11.58 -26.93 -6.74
C SER A 18 -10.07 -26.81 -6.55
N THR A 19 -9.31 -27.86 -6.92
CA THR A 19 -7.84 -27.85 -6.81
C THR A 19 -7.19 -26.79 -7.70
N LYS A 20 -7.62 -26.68 -8.96
CA LYS A 20 -7.08 -25.67 -9.89
C LYS A 20 -7.41 -24.25 -9.44
N ALA A 21 -8.66 -24.01 -9.01
CA ALA A 21 -9.09 -22.70 -8.53
C ALA A 21 -8.32 -22.28 -7.27
N GLN A 22 -8.11 -23.21 -6.34
CA GLN A 22 -7.32 -22.97 -5.12
C GLN A 22 -5.86 -22.67 -5.45
N GLN A 23 -5.25 -23.41 -6.39
CA GLN A 23 -3.88 -23.17 -6.81
C GLN A 23 -3.70 -21.81 -7.49
N LEU A 24 -4.65 -21.41 -8.34
CA LEU A 24 -4.66 -20.08 -8.95
C LEU A 24 -4.79 -18.97 -7.89
N ALA A 25 -5.68 -19.16 -6.91
CA ALA A 25 -5.84 -18.22 -5.81
C ALA A 25 -4.56 -18.11 -4.95
N PHE A 26 -3.86 -19.23 -4.75
CA PHE A 26 -2.59 -19.24 -4.03
C PHE A 26 -1.48 -18.48 -4.77
N GLU A 27 -1.35 -18.70 -6.09
CA GLU A 27 -0.40 -17.93 -6.91
C GLU A 27 -0.76 -16.44 -6.93
N GLN A 28 -2.06 -16.11 -7.06
CA GLN A 28 -2.51 -14.72 -6.96
C GLN A 28 -2.09 -14.12 -5.61
N LEU A 29 -2.34 -14.80 -4.49
CA LEU A 29 -2.00 -14.32 -3.16
C LEU A 29 -0.49 -14.05 -3.00
N LYS A 30 0.35 -14.92 -3.56
CA LYS A 30 1.81 -14.84 -3.47
C LYS A 30 2.37 -13.61 -4.21
N TRP A 31 1.80 -13.28 -5.36
CA TRP A 31 2.32 -12.23 -6.25
C TRP A 31 1.58 -10.91 -6.15
N TYR A 32 0.42 -10.85 -5.51
CA TYR A 32 -0.38 -9.63 -5.44
C TYR A 32 0.32 -8.54 -4.62
N LYS A 33 0.46 -7.36 -5.25
CA LYS A 33 1.05 -6.15 -4.66
C LYS A 33 0.04 -5.01 -4.77
N GLN A 34 0.08 -4.09 -3.80
CA GLN A 34 -0.67 -2.85 -3.85
C GLN A 34 -0.22 -2.05 -5.06
N THR A 35 -1.16 -1.70 -5.95
CA THR A 35 -0.84 -0.87 -7.12
C THR A 35 -0.74 0.61 -6.73
N VAL A 36 -0.14 1.43 -7.60
CA VAL A 36 0.04 2.87 -7.35
C VAL A 36 -1.27 3.61 -7.06
N ASN A 37 -2.35 3.24 -7.77
CA ASN A 37 -3.66 3.89 -7.67
C ASN A 37 -4.64 3.18 -6.72
N GLN A 38 -4.20 2.11 -6.06
CA GLN A 38 -5.02 1.36 -5.12
C GLN A 38 -4.81 1.88 -3.70
N SER A 39 -5.90 2.19 -3.00
CA SER A 39 -5.85 2.55 -1.57
C SER A 39 -5.50 1.33 -0.72
N ILE A 40 -5.05 1.56 0.51
CA ILE A 40 -4.72 0.44 1.39
C ILE A 40 -5.95 -0.41 1.73
N THR A 41 -7.12 0.21 1.88
CA THR A 41 -8.37 -0.52 2.15
C THR A 41 -8.71 -1.48 1.01
N GLN A 42 -8.63 -1.01 -0.24
CA GLN A 42 -8.90 -1.85 -1.41
C GLN A 42 -7.91 -3.01 -1.52
N TYR A 43 -6.63 -2.76 -1.24
CA TYR A 43 -5.61 -3.80 -1.22
C TYR A 43 -5.86 -4.82 -0.11
N TYR A 44 -6.18 -4.35 1.10
CA TYR A 44 -6.51 -5.20 2.24
C TYR A 44 -7.69 -6.11 1.94
N ASP A 45 -8.82 -5.54 1.51
CA ASP A 45 -10.04 -6.30 1.22
C ASP A 45 -9.76 -7.38 0.17
N LYS A 46 -8.94 -7.06 -0.85
CA LYS A 46 -8.57 -8.01 -1.88
C LYS A 46 -7.73 -9.18 -1.34
N ILE A 47 -6.72 -8.89 -0.52
CA ILE A 47 -5.90 -9.93 0.09
C ILE A 47 -6.74 -10.82 1.01
N ILE A 48 -7.61 -10.24 1.84
CA ILE A 48 -8.48 -11.01 2.73
C ILE A 48 -9.45 -11.90 1.93
N GLU A 49 -10.02 -11.38 0.83
CA GLU A 49 -10.87 -12.16 -0.08
C GLU A 49 -10.11 -13.37 -0.66
N VAL A 50 -8.89 -13.16 -1.15
CA VAL A 50 -8.06 -14.24 -1.73
C VAL A 50 -7.61 -15.23 -0.66
N CYS A 51 -7.23 -14.77 0.54
CA CYS A 51 -6.92 -15.64 1.67
C CYS A 51 -8.10 -16.57 1.99
N LYS A 52 -9.34 -16.06 2.05
CA LYS A 52 -10.54 -16.86 2.29
C LYS A 52 -10.80 -17.92 1.20
N LYS A 53 -10.45 -17.62 -0.05
CA LYS A 53 -10.55 -18.55 -1.19
C LYS A 53 -9.51 -19.65 -1.14
N VAL A 54 -8.31 -19.35 -0.66
CA VAL A 54 -7.23 -20.33 -0.49
C VAL A 54 -7.49 -21.21 0.72
N ASP A 55 -7.79 -20.59 1.86
CA ASP A 55 -8.09 -21.24 3.13
C ASP A 55 -8.94 -20.30 4.00
N SER A 56 -10.21 -20.68 4.20
CA SER A 56 -11.16 -19.91 5.02
C SER A 56 -10.72 -19.77 6.49
N ALA A 57 -9.91 -20.69 6.99
CA ALA A 57 -9.39 -20.72 8.37
C ALA A 57 -7.96 -20.19 8.47
N MET A 58 -7.45 -19.51 7.42
CA MET A 58 -6.07 -19.01 7.39
C MET A 58 -5.78 -18.13 8.62
N PRO A 59 -4.69 -18.38 9.38
CA PRO A 59 -4.37 -17.62 10.57
C PRO A 59 -3.88 -16.22 10.22
N ASP A 60 -4.14 -15.26 11.11
CA ASP A 60 -3.77 -13.86 10.94
C ASP A 60 -2.27 -13.65 10.74
N SER A 61 -1.43 -14.45 11.42
CA SER A 61 0.03 -14.42 11.23
C SER A 61 0.45 -14.67 9.78
N LEU A 62 -0.27 -15.53 9.06
CA LEU A 62 0.01 -15.81 7.65
C LEU A 62 -0.60 -14.75 6.74
N LYS A 63 -1.82 -14.28 7.01
CA LYS A 63 -2.44 -13.15 6.29
C LYS A 63 -1.54 -11.91 6.36
N LEU A 64 -1.01 -11.61 7.54
CA LEU A 64 -0.10 -10.49 7.76
C LEU A 64 1.18 -10.61 6.94
N LYS A 65 1.75 -11.82 6.78
CA LYS A 65 2.91 -12.01 5.89
C LYS A 65 2.59 -11.58 4.45
N TYR A 66 1.43 -11.98 3.92
CA TYR A 66 1.03 -11.58 2.57
C TYR A 66 0.78 -10.09 2.45
N LEU A 67 0.06 -9.50 3.41
CA LEU A 67 -0.19 -8.06 3.48
C LEU A 67 1.12 -7.26 3.52
N MET A 68 2.03 -7.58 4.45
CA MET A 68 3.31 -6.87 4.62
C MET A 68 4.24 -6.98 3.41
N VAL A 69 4.16 -8.09 2.69
CA VAL A 69 4.97 -8.34 1.49
C VAL A 69 4.49 -7.51 0.30
N GLY A 70 3.22 -7.12 0.26
CA GLY A 70 2.62 -6.46 -0.90
C GLY A 70 2.29 -4.97 -0.79
N ILE A 71 2.35 -4.37 0.40
CA ILE A 71 2.11 -2.92 0.56
C ILE A 71 3.14 -2.03 -0.12
N LYS A 72 2.74 -0.79 -0.43
CA LYS A 72 3.62 0.29 -0.91
C LYS A 72 4.78 0.54 0.06
N ASN A 73 5.96 0.84 -0.49
CA ASN A 73 7.15 1.17 0.30
C ASN A 73 6.94 2.38 1.22
N SER A 74 6.13 3.36 0.79
CA SER A 74 5.78 4.53 1.61
C SER A 74 5.06 4.17 2.91
N LEU A 75 4.34 3.04 2.94
CA LEU A 75 3.66 2.53 4.14
C LEU A 75 4.55 1.55 4.92
N LYS A 76 5.37 0.77 4.21
CA LYS A 76 6.09 -0.39 4.75
C LYS A 76 6.95 -0.08 5.97
N MET A 77 7.68 1.03 5.96
CA MET A 77 8.52 1.43 7.09
C MET A 77 7.69 1.65 8.36
N HIS A 78 6.63 2.47 8.27
CA HIS A 78 5.79 2.83 9.40
C HIS A 78 5.08 1.62 10.01
N VAL A 79 4.61 0.70 9.16
CA VAL A 79 3.89 -0.50 9.61
C VAL A 79 4.83 -1.50 10.26
N THR A 80 6.04 -1.67 9.71
CA THR A 80 7.05 -2.59 10.26
C THR A 80 7.45 -2.19 11.68
N LEU A 81 7.60 -0.89 11.94
CA LEU A 81 7.94 -0.36 13.27
C LEU A 81 6.84 -0.60 14.32
N GLN A 82 5.58 -0.71 13.89
CA GLN A 82 4.44 -0.91 14.77
C GLN A 82 4.12 -2.41 14.99
N ASP A 83 4.73 -3.30 14.20
CA ASP A 83 4.66 -4.76 14.35
C ASP A 83 3.24 -5.30 14.65
N PRO A 84 2.27 -5.08 13.74
CA PRO A 84 0.87 -5.46 13.95
C PRO A 84 0.71 -6.96 14.16
N LYS A 85 -0.14 -7.35 15.13
CA LYS A 85 -0.39 -8.75 15.48
C LYS A 85 -1.66 -9.35 14.87
N THR A 86 -2.57 -8.49 14.40
CA THR A 86 -3.80 -8.90 13.72
C THR A 86 -4.00 -8.10 12.45
N THR A 87 -4.82 -8.62 11.53
CA THR A 87 -5.11 -7.94 10.27
C THR A 87 -5.84 -6.61 10.48
N ASP A 88 -6.68 -6.50 11.51
CA ASP A 88 -7.39 -5.27 11.85
C ASP A 88 -6.45 -4.19 12.37
N VAL A 89 -5.48 -4.56 13.22
CA VAL A 89 -4.46 -3.63 13.70
C VAL A 89 -3.60 -3.15 12.54
N PHE A 90 -3.19 -4.04 11.63
CA PHE A 90 -2.51 -3.66 10.40
C PHE A 90 -3.30 -2.64 9.58
N LEU A 91 -4.61 -2.87 9.37
CA LEU A 91 -5.45 -1.97 8.58
C LEU A 91 -5.59 -0.60 9.24
N SER A 92 -5.74 -0.56 10.56
CA SER A 92 -5.84 0.70 11.31
C SER A 92 -4.56 1.54 11.20
N ILE A 93 -3.39 0.93 11.34
CA ILE A 93 -2.08 1.61 11.26
C ILE A 93 -1.89 2.15 9.84
N THR A 94 -2.08 1.29 8.86
CA THR A 94 -1.83 1.64 7.45
C THR A 94 -2.76 2.71 6.93
N ARG A 95 -4.06 2.69 7.27
CA ARG A 95 -5.01 3.76 6.94
C ARG A 95 -4.54 5.10 7.48
N ARG A 96 -4.21 5.16 8.78
CA ARG A 96 -3.72 6.39 9.41
C ARG A 96 -2.48 6.96 8.72
N VAL A 97 -1.55 6.09 8.30
CA VAL A 97 -0.35 6.51 7.56
C VAL A 97 -0.70 7.00 6.16
N GLU A 98 -1.58 6.28 5.42
CA GLU A 98 -2.03 6.69 4.09
C GLU A 98 -2.74 8.05 4.09
N ASP A 99 -3.60 8.29 5.09
CA ASP A 99 -4.28 9.57 5.29
C ASP A 99 -3.27 10.70 5.55
N THR A 100 -2.28 10.45 6.42
CA THR A 100 -1.24 11.43 6.75
C THR A 100 -0.41 11.80 5.52
N LEU A 101 0.00 10.80 4.73
CA LEU A 101 0.78 11.02 3.50
C LEU A 101 -0.02 11.79 2.45
N SER A 102 -1.33 11.51 2.34
CA SER A 102 -2.23 12.20 1.42
C SER A 102 -2.33 13.69 1.76
N LEU A 103 -2.46 14.05 3.04
CA LEU A 103 -2.48 15.44 3.50
C LEU A 103 -1.16 16.17 3.21
N THR A 104 -0.01 15.51 3.42
CA THR A 104 1.31 16.14 3.16
C THR A 104 1.58 16.36 1.68
N SER A 105 1.02 15.53 0.80
CA SER A 105 1.20 15.68 -0.65
C SER A 105 0.43 16.89 -1.17
N SER A 106 -0.76 17.17 -0.64
CA SER A 106 -1.57 18.33 -1.02
C SER A 106 -0.99 19.68 -0.58
N ASN A 107 -0.15 19.73 0.45
CA ASN A 107 0.42 20.98 0.96
C ASN A 107 1.66 21.46 0.20
N ASN A 108 2.26 20.63 -0.66
CA ASN A 108 3.46 21.00 -1.43
C ASN A 108 3.15 21.72 -2.75
N ASP A 109 1.87 21.91 -3.09
CA ASP A 109 1.42 22.71 -4.25
C ASP A 109 1.17 24.19 -3.90
N MET A 110 1.68 24.68 -2.76
CA MET A 110 1.76 26.13 -2.52
C MET A 110 2.90 26.71 -3.34
N HIS A 111 2.52 27.30 -4.48
CA HIS A 111 3.36 28.14 -5.33
C HIS A 111 4.19 29.13 -4.49
N PRO A 112 5.53 29.21 -4.65
CA PRO A 112 6.33 30.24 -4.01
C PRO A 112 6.11 31.55 -4.77
N ASP A 113 5.01 32.25 -4.47
CA ASP A 113 4.83 33.61 -4.96
C ASP A 113 5.87 34.54 -4.31
N HIS A 114 6.92 34.80 -5.10
CA HIS A 114 7.63 36.06 -5.20
C HIS A 114 7.74 36.91 -3.92
N ILE A 115 8.75 36.64 -3.09
CA ILE A 115 9.37 37.71 -2.30
C ILE A 115 10.38 38.40 -3.20
N THR A 116 9.90 39.31 -4.05
CA THR A 116 10.76 40.30 -4.71
C THR A 116 11.16 41.34 -3.66
N ILE A 117 12.36 41.21 -3.12
CA ILE A 117 12.96 42.25 -2.28
C ILE A 117 13.27 43.45 -3.19
N ASN A 118 12.40 44.46 -3.17
CA ASN A 118 12.67 45.75 -3.79
C ASN A 118 13.78 46.45 -3.00
N ALA A 119 15.02 46.33 -3.45
CA ALA A 119 16.12 47.17 -2.99
C ALA A 119 15.89 48.60 -3.52
N VAL A 120 15.41 49.47 -2.64
CA VAL A 120 15.27 50.91 -2.91
C VAL A 120 16.66 51.56 -2.99
N THR A 121 16.80 52.35 -4.04
CA THR A 121 17.89 53.18 -4.53
C THR A 121 18.55 54.12 -3.51
N HIS A 122 19.90 54.04 -3.43
CA HIS A 122 20.97 55.07 -3.37
C HIS A 122 20.80 56.40 -2.57
N PRO A 123 21.89 56.96 -1.97
CA PRO A 123 22.78 57.83 -2.77
C PRO A 123 24.30 57.70 -2.49
N LYS A 124 25.03 58.09 -3.53
CA LYS A 124 26.49 58.30 -3.69
C LYS A 124 27.05 59.32 -2.68
N PRO A 125 28.34 59.23 -2.33
CA PRO A 125 29.16 60.45 -2.36
C PRO A 125 30.46 60.33 -3.16
N LEU A 126 30.86 61.48 -3.69
CA LEU A 126 32.06 61.80 -4.46
C LEU A 126 33.33 61.90 -3.56
N THR A 127 34.46 61.38 -4.07
CA THR A 127 35.84 61.97 -4.18
C THR A 127 36.37 62.95 -3.09
N GLN A 128 37.62 62.97 -2.60
CA GLN A 128 38.98 62.64 -3.10
C GLN A 128 40.03 62.41 -1.94
N PRO A 129 41.38 62.60 -2.07
CA PRO A 129 42.42 61.66 -1.62
C PRO A 129 43.19 62.16 -0.37
N PHE A 130 44.15 61.40 0.18
CA PHE A 130 45.40 61.96 0.74
C PHE A 130 46.41 60.85 1.09
N THR A 131 47.66 61.21 0.82
CA THR A 131 48.96 60.53 0.94
C THR A 131 49.33 60.10 2.37
N GLN A 132 50.08 58.99 2.49
CA GLN A 132 51.39 59.00 3.14
C GLN A 132 52.27 57.87 2.59
#